data_AF-A0A2G9TAR6-F1
#
_entry.id   AF-A0A2G9TAR6-F1
#
_cell.length_a   1.000
_cell.length_b   1.000
_cell.length_c   1.000
_cell.angle_alpha   90.00
_cell.angle_beta   90.00
_cell.angle_gamma   90.00
#
_symmetry.space_group_name_H-M   'P 1'
#
loop_
_entity.id
_entity.type
_entity.pdbx_description
1 polymer ?
#
loop_
_entity_poly.entity_id
_entity_poly.type
_entity_poly.pdbx_seq_one_letter_code
_entity_poly.pdbx_strand_id
1 'polypeptide(L)'
;MTFVGGFGKAVSSHAEAGFCCPKTLGQSDNARQIFLDFHNDIRRNIALGKSLVNFSTGQVVLGPAQNMYKLVRHHLFIFPKKELP
;
A
#
# COMPACT_ATOMS: atom_id res chain seq x y z
N MET A 1 -9.51 -24.85 41.06
CA MET A 1 -10.57 -24.60 40.06
C MET A 1 -11.38 -23.41 40.51
N THR A 2 -11.20 -22.25 39.88
CA THR A 2 -12.17 -21.15 39.93
C THR A 2 -12.20 -20.52 38.55
N PHE A 3 -13.36 -20.62 37.92
CA PHE A 3 -13.65 -20.13 36.59
C PHE A 3 -14.14 -18.68 36.73
N VAL A 4 -13.52 -17.73 36.03
CA VAL A 4 -14.10 -16.40 35.80
C VAL A 4 -14.24 -16.21 34.30
N GLY A 5 -15.47 -16.44 33.83
CA GLY A 5 -15.91 -16.06 32.50
C GLY A 5 -16.23 -14.57 32.45
N GLY A 6 -15.71 -13.88 31.44
CA GLY A 6 -16.10 -12.52 31.08
C GLY A 6 -16.59 -12.50 29.63
N PHE A 7 -17.90 -12.33 29.46
CA PHE A 7 -18.55 -12.07 28.18
C PHE A 7 -18.23 -10.66 27.67
N GLY A 8 -17.98 -10.54 26.36
CA GLY A 8 -18.39 -9.38 25.57
C GLY A 8 -17.31 -8.36 25.22
N LYS A 9 -16.80 -8.42 23.99
CA LYS A 9 -17.27 -7.59 22.87
C LYS A 9 -16.32 -7.79 21.68
N ALA A 10 -16.83 -8.41 20.62
CA ALA A 10 -16.24 -8.29 19.31
C ALA A 10 -16.39 -6.84 18.84
N VAL A 11 -15.35 -6.03 19.05
CA VAL A 11 -15.17 -4.78 18.31
C VAL A 11 -14.44 -5.13 17.02
N SER A 12 -15.23 -5.40 15.98
CA SER A 12 -14.80 -5.19 14.61
C SER A 12 -14.63 -3.68 14.42
N SER A 13 -13.48 -3.16 14.85
CA SER A 13 -12.98 -1.94 14.27
C SER A 13 -12.15 -2.38 13.08
N HIS A 14 -12.61 -2.06 11.88
CA HIS A 14 -11.67 -1.74 10.82
C HIS A 14 -10.96 -0.45 11.25
N ALA A 15 -10.15 -0.54 12.32
CA ALA A 15 -9.03 0.36 12.49
C ALA A 15 -8.28 0.24 11.18
N GLU A 16 -8.03 1.35 10.51
CA GLU A 16 -7.01 1.42 9.46
C GLU A 16 -5.79 0.71 10.01
N ALA A 17 -5.58 -0.54 9.59
CA ALA A 17 -4.45 -1.30 10.06
C ALA A 17 -3.25 -0.45 9.65
N GLY A 18 -2.38 -0.05 10.56
CA GLY A 18 -1.19 0.72 10.19
C GLY A 18 -0.28 -0.10 9.26
N PHE A 19 0.93 0.39 8.99
CA PHE A 19 1.94 -0.42 8.32
C PHE A 19 2.50 -1.54 9.22
N CYS A 20 2.08 -1.58 10.50
CA CYS A 20 2.53 -2.55 11.51
C CYS A 20 4.06 -2.66 11.58
N CYS A 21 4.76 -1.59 11.23
CA CYS A 21 6.21 -1.52 11.24
C CYS A 21 6.71 -1.18 12.65
N PRO A 22 7.89 -1.68 13.07
CA PRO A 22 8.50 -1.31 14.33
C PRO A 22 8.64 0.21 14.48
N LYS A 23 8.26 0.74 15.65
CA LYS A 23 8.34 2.19 15.94
C LYS A 23 9.78 2.72 15.97
N THR A 24 10.77 1.85 16.09
CA THR A 24 12.20 2.19 16.09
C THR A 24 12.74 2.60 14.72
N LEU A 25 12.00 2.36 13.64
CA LEU A 25 12.45 2.60 12.26
C LEU A 25 12.45 4.08 11.83
N GLY A 26 12.26 5.03 12.75
CA GLY A 26 12.36 6.48 12.48
C GLY A 26 11.34 7.05 11.48
N GLN A 27 10.38 6.26 10.99
CA GLN A 27 9.44 6.64 9.95
C GLN A 27 8.00 6.31 10.35
N SER A 28 7.13 7.30 10.24
CA SER A 28 5.70 7.18 10.51
C SER A 28 4.95 6.45 9.40
N ASP A 29 3.80 5.87 9.75
CA ASP A 29 2.91 5.21 8.80
C ASP A 29 2.39 6.17 7.73
N ASN A 30 2.20 7.46 8.07
CA ASN A 30 1.85 8.49 7.09
C ASN A 30 2.92 8.62 6.00
N ALA A 31 4.20 8.70 6.38
CA ALA A 31 5.28 8.76 5.41
C ALA A 31 5.32 7.48 4.54
N ARG A 32 5.13 6.30 5.15
CA ARG A 32 5.05 5.02 4.41
C ARG A 32 3.89 5.01 3.41
N GLN A 33 2.75 5.56 3.77
CA GLN A 33 1.58 5.67 2.90
C GLN A 33 1.87 6.55 1.69
N ILE A 34 2.46 7.73 1.90
CA ILE A 34 2.87 8.64 0.81
C ILE A 34 3.80 7.93 -0.18
N PHE A 35 4.81 7.21 0.32
CA PHE A 35 5.70 6.45 -0.56
C PHE A 35 4.96 5.35 -1.33
N LEU A 36 4.11 4.57 -0.66
CA LEU A 36 3.39 3.47 -1.29
C LEU A 36 2.44 3.96 -2.38
N ASP A 37 1.73 5.06 -2.11
CA ASP A 37 0.79 5.66 -3.06
C ASP A 37 1.52 6.25 -4.25
N PHE A 38 2.58 7.02 -4.02
CA PHE A 38 3.42 7.56 -5.09
C PHE A 38 3.92 6.46 -6.03
N HIS A 39 4.46 5.35 -5.50
CA HIS A 39 4.93 4.26 -6.34
C HIS A 39 3.80 3.63 -7.14
N ASN A 40 2.63 3.43 -6.53
CA ASN A 40 1.49 2.82 -7.22
C ASN A 40 0.90 3.74 -8.31
N ASP A 41 0.88 5.05 -8.10
CA ASP A 41 0.43 6.02 -9.09
C ASP A 41 1.36 6.05 -10.30
N ILE A 42 2.67 6.07 -10.07
CA ILE A 42 3.65 5.99 -11.15
C ILE A 42 3.50 4.66 -11.90
N ARG A 43 3.43 3.53 -11.20
CA ARG A 43 3.23 2.21 -11.82
C ARG A 43 1.95 2.15 -12.66
N ARG A 44 0.84 2.70 -12.17
CA ARG A 44 -0.43 2.77 -12.91
C ARG A 44 -0.31 3.65 -14.15
N ASN A 45 0.32 4.81 -14.04
CA ASN A 45 0.51 5.67 -15.20
C ASN A 45 1.38 4.99 -16.27
N ILE A 46 2.38 4.20 -15.85
CA ILE A 46 3.19 3.39 -16.76
C ILE A 46 2.36 2.29 -17.42
N ALA A 47 1.55 1.56 -16.67
CA ALA A 47 0.67 0.52 -17.20
C ALA A 47 -0.24 1.07 -18.31
N LEU A 48 -0.82 2.26 -18.08
CA LEU A 48 -1.68 2.97 -19.01
C LEU A 48 -0.94 3.70 -20.15
N GLY A 49 0.39 3.74 -20.17
CA GLY A 49 1.17 4.52 -21.14
C GLY A 49 0.93 6.03 -21.04
N LYS A 50 0.63 6.53 -19.84
CA LYS A 50 0.44 7.97 -19.59
C LYS A 50 1.78 8.67 -19.44
N SER A 51 1.79 9.94 -19.84
CA SER A 51 2.88 10.86 -19.58
C SER A 51 3.15 10.99 -18.07
N LEU A 52 4.40 10.81 -17.69
CA LEU A 52 4.95 11.12 -16.39
C LEU A 52 5.56 12.53 -16.43
N VAL A 53 5.01 13.44 -15.61
CA VAL A 53 5.49 14.82 -15.49
C VAL A 53 6.48 14.92 -14.32
N ASN A 54 7.46 15.82 -14.41
CA ASN A 54 8.49 16.08 -13.39
C ASN A 54 9.59 15.02 -13.25
N PHE A 55 9.78 14.16 -14.24
CA PHE A 55 11.06 13.46 -14.40
C PHE A 55 12.07 14.44 -15.02
N SER A 56 13.34 14.36 -14.62
CA SER A 56 14.41 15.35 -14.88
C SER A 56 14.63 15.74 -16.34
N THR A 57 14.03 15.02 -17.29
CA THR A 57 14.12 15.20 -18.74
C THR A 57 12.84 15.76 -19.38
N GLY A 58 11.91 16.29 -18.58
CA GLY A 58 10.63 16.80 -19.06
C GLY A 58 9.54 15.71 -19.08
N GLN A 59 8.60 15.84 -20.01
CA GLN A 59 7.47 14.91 -20.13
C GLN A 59 7.95 13.58 -20.72
N VAL A 60 7.85 12.48 -19.96
CA VAL A 60 8.32 11.15 -20.39
C VAL A 60 7.16 10.16 -20.40
N VAL A 61 7.01 9.38 -21.47
CA VAL A 61 6.04 8.28 -21.54
C VAL A 61 6.79 6.96 -21.43
N LEU A 62 6.48 6.17 -20.39
CA LEU A 62 6.99 4.82 -20.21
C LEU A 62 5.77 3.90 -20.23
N GLY A 63 5.55 3.11 -21.29
CA GLY A 63 4.39 2.20 -21.42
C GLY A 63 3.73 2.18 -22.81
N PRO A 64 2.57 1.50 -22.96
CA PRO A 64 1.86 0.75 -21.92
C PRO A 64 2.61 -0.51 -21.48
N ALA A 65 2.33 -0.99 -20.27
CA ALA A 65 2.97 -2.18 -19.69
C ALA A 65 1.92 -3.18 -19.20
N GLN A 66 2.08 -4.44 -19.57
CA GLN A 66 1.23 -5.53 -19.09
C GLN A 66 1.79 -6.11 -17.78
N ASN A 67 0.94 -6.77 -16.99
CA ASN A 67 1.31 -7.44 -15.74
C ASN A 67 1.91 -6.49 -14.68
N MET A 68 1.40 -5.25 -14.61
CA MET A 68 1.86 -4.27 -13.65
C MET A 68 1.10 -4.42 -12.31
N TYR A 69 1.65 -5.16 -11.36
CA TYR A 69 0.95 -5.42 -10.09
C TYR A 69 1.04 -4.26 -9.08
N LYS A 70 -0.01 -4.08 -8.28
CA LYS A 70 -0.05 -3.12 -7.18
C LYS A 70 0.94 -3.51 -6.07
N LEU A 71 1.72 -2.55 -5.60
CA LEU A 71 2.54 -2.71 -4.40
C LEU A 71 1.66 -2.67 -3.16
N VAL A 72 1.97 -3.53 -2.21
CA VAL A 72 1.28 -3.62 -0.94
C VAL A 72 2.27 -3.64 0.21
N ARG A 73 1.79 -3.23 1.38
CA ARG A 73 2.48 -3.38 2.66
C ARG A 73 2.48 -4.83 3.13
N HIS A 74 3.45 -5.18 3.97
CA HIS A 74 3.81 -6.59 4.17
C HIS A 74 2.70 -7.47 4.76
N HIS A 75 1.92 -6.94 5.71
CA HIS A 75 0.78 -7.66 6.28
C HIS A 75 -0.38 -7.86 5.29
N LEU A 76 -0.35 -7.17 4.15
CA LEU A 76 -1.30 -7.35 3.06
C LEU A 76 -0.77 -8.26 1.94
N PHE A 77 0.46 -8.80 2.03
CA PHE A 77 0.98 -9.78 1.04
C PHE A 77 0.22 -11.11 1.05
N ILE A 78 -0.58 -11.38 2.09
CA ILE A 78 -1.46 -12.56 2.14
C ILE A 78 -2.63 -12.40 1.14
N PHE A 79 -2.92 -11.19 0.68
CA PHE A 79 -3.99 -10.93 -0.28
C PHE A 79 -3.52 -11.15 -1.73
N PRO A 80 -4.44 -11.55 -2.63
CA PRO A 80 -4.09 -11.82 -4.02
C PRO A 80 -3.46 -10.59 -4.68
N LYS A 81 -2.45 -10.84 -5.53
CA LYS A 81 -1.85 -9.81 -6.39
C LYS A 81 -2.96 -9.19 -7.23
N LYS A 82 -3.07 -7.86 -7.18
CA LYS A 82 -4.00 -7.09 -8.01
C LYS A 82 -3.22 -6.43 -9.14
N GLU A 83 -3.61 -6.70 -10.38
CA GLU A 83 -3.09 -5.99 -11.54
C GLU A 83 -3.60 -4.56 -11.56
N LEU A 84 -2.73 -3.63 -11.94
CA LEU A 84 -3.10 -2.25 -12.23
C LEU A 84 -3.63 -2.20 -13.67
N PRO A 85 -4.64 -1.35 -13.92
CA PRO A 85 -5.20 -1.15 -15.25
C PRO A 85 -4.19 -0.51 -16.21
#